data_AF-A0A7K3PW49-F1
#
_entry.id   AF-A0A7K3PW49-F1
#
_cell.length_a   1.000
_cell.length_b   1.000
_cell.length_c   1.000
_cell.angle_alpha   90.00
_cell.angle_beta   90.00
_cell.angle_gamma   90.00
#
_symmetry.space_group_name_H-M   'P 1'
#
loop_
_entity.id
_entity.type
_entity.pdbx_description
1 polymer ?
#
loop_
_entity_poly.entity_id
_entity_poly.type
_entity_poly.pdbx_seq_one_letter_code
_entity_poly.pdbx_strand_id
1 'polypeptide(L)'
;MNEHDQAEAILRNAGITLDEPQPTRSLRLTRASDIEPEPVVWAWLDESEGRVPAGALTVAAGREGTGKSSFGMWMAAQITRGLLPGNFHGRPRAVFYVAVEDSWKQTIVPRLIGAGADLDLVYRVEAVEAEYGETTLSLPQDNSLMEKAIAEHDVALVVLDPLMSCIGKGIDTHRERDVRTALDPLARMADRTGAVLLGIAHFNKGSGTDPASLITGSGAFKNVPRAVFGFAKDDDNDCRVMTQAKNSLGRADLPSLSYNILSAEVPTRTGIAYVGRFVFTGQSTRSVDEILAAGAETDRGERGEAAEWLRGFLMDQGGEAPAKDVKKAAAADDISLRTLERARAKAGVVSERAGFGKGAVWRIEALTTNTQSDPAAPFPPHSRHSRQGSEAGGNGGNGGVNGADTNPASQNVTAETGRCATCTAPLDPLHAANGETTCPSCFDPGDEAS
;
A
#
# COMPACT_ATOMS: atom_id res chain seq x y z
N MET A 1 62.50 20.95 -5.86
CA MET A 1 61.58 21.67 -6.76
C MET A 1 61.09 20.63 -7.75
N ASN A 2 59.84 20.26 -7.61
CA ASN A 2 59.12 19.29 -8.44
C ASN A 2 58.72 19.97 -9.77
N GLU A 3 58.50 19.18 -10.83
CA GLU A 3 58.14 19.70 -12.15
C GLU A 3 56.84 20.53 -12.10
N HIS A 4 55.91 20.17 -11.21
CA HIS A 4 54.71 20.97 -10.94
C HIS A 4 55.05 22.36 -10.38
N ASP A 5 55.98 22.44 -9.40
CA ASP A 5 56.41 23.72 -8.82
C ASP A 5 57.07 24.61 -9.90
N GLN A 6 57.84 24.01 -10.82
CA GLN A 6 58.47 24.70 -11.94
C GLN A 6 57.44 25.19 -12.97
N ALA A 7 56.47 24.34 -13.33
CA ALA A 7 55.39 24.72 -14.23
C ALA A 7 54.54 25.88 -13.64
N GLU A 8 54.20 25.81 -12.36
CA GLU A 8 53.44 26.87 -11.68
C GLU A 8 54.24 28.18 -11.60
N ALA A 9 55.55 28.12 -11.32
CA ALA A 9 56.42 29.29 -11.35
C ALA A 9 56.55 29.91 -12.76
N ILE A 10 56.61 29.09 -13.81
CA ILE A 10 56.62 29.56 -15.21
C ILE A 10 55.30 30.26 -15.56
N LEU A 11 54.16 29.67 -15.21
CA LEU A 11 52.82 30.24 -15.46
C LEU A 11 52.63 31.58 -14.72
N ARG A 12 52.97 31.64 -13.43
CA ARG A 12 52.92 32.88 -12.64
C ARG A 12 53.84 33.97 -13.22
N ASN A 13 55.06 33.62 -13.65
CA ASN A 13 55.98 34.56 -14.30
C ASN A 13 55.51 35.03 -15.69
N ALA A 14 54.69 34.23 -16.39
CA ALA A 14 54.06 34.61 -17.65
C ALA A 14 52.83 35.50 -17.48
N GLY A 15 52.46 35.87 -16.24
CA GLY A 15 51.24 36.63 -15.94
C GLY A 15 49.95 35.81 -16.06
N ILE A 16 50.07 34.48 -16.20
CA ILE A 16 48.92 33.57 -16.27
C ILE A 16 48.54 33.19 -14.84
N THR A 17 47.57 33.90 -14.27
CA THR A 17 46.89 33.45 -13.05
C THR A 17 46.12 32.18 -13.38
N LEU A 18 46.50 31.05 -12.78
CA LEU A 18 45.60 29.92 -12.69
C LEU A 18 44.45 30.32 -11.76
N ASP A 19 43.22 30.35 -12.27
CA ASP A 19 42.04 30.53 -11.41
C ASP A 19 42.05 29.46 -10.32
N GLU A 20 41.95 29.90 -9.05
CA GLU A 20 41.83 28.95 -7.95
C GLU A 20 40.58 28.08 -8.20
N PRO A 21 40.70 26.74 -8.12
CA PRO A 21 39.62 25.84 -8.51
C PRO A 21 38.40 26.06 -7.61
N GLN A 22 37.42 26.78 -8.16
CA GLN A 22 36.23 27.21 -7.43
C GLN A 22 35.58 26.01 -6.73
N PRO A 23 35.27 26.11 -5.42
CA PRO A 23 34.81 24.97 -4.65
C PRO A 23 33.53 24.42 -5.26
N THR A 24 33.60 23.20 -5.79
CA THR A 24 32.55 22.55 -6.60
C THR A 24 31.23 22.31 -5.85
N ARG A 25 31.19 22.64 -4.56
CA ARG A 25 30.03 22.59 -3.68
C ARG A 25 30.06 23.81 -2.75
N SER A 26 29.00 24.60 -2.76
CA SER A 26 28.75 25.66 -1.78
C SER A 26 27.55 25.32 -0.89
N LEU A 27 27.45 25.97 0.26
CA LEU A 27 26.27 25.89 1.13
C LEU A 27 25.38 27.10 0.87
N ARG A 28 24.10 26.86 0.54
CA ARG A 28 23.06 27.89 0.59
C ARG A 28 22.38 27.82 1.95
N LEU A 29 22.39 28.93 2.68
CA LEU A 29 21.68 29.08 3.95
C LEU A 29 20.51 30.04 3.75
N THR A 30 19.31 29.55 4.04
CA THR A 30 18.07 30.35 4.13
C THR A 30 17.60 30.25 5.58
N ARG A 31 17.16 31.34 6.22
CA ARG A 31 16.61 31.23 7.58
C ARG A 31 15.18 30.71 7.51
N ALA A 32 14.72 30.01 8.55
CA ALA A 32 13.32 29.59 8.64
C ALA A 32 12.33 30.78 8.71
N SER A 33 12.80 31.98 9.10
CA SER A 33 12.05 33.23 9.04
C SER A 33 11.83 33.78 7.62
N ASP A 34 12.59 33.26 6.65
CA ASP A 34 12.63 33.77 5.27
C ASP A 34 11.90 32.79 4.32
N ILE A 35 11.12 31.86 4.89
CA ILE A 35 10.34 30.82 4.21
C ILE A 35 8.90 30.94 4.71
N GLU A 36 7.97 31.28 3.81
CA GLU A 36 6.55 31.36 4.15
C GLU A 36 5.98 29.96 4.44
N PRO A 37 5.21 29.76 5.53
CA PRO A 37 4.64 28.46 5.86
C PRO A 37 3.38 28.16 5.05
N GLU A 38 3.46 27.19 4.14
CA GLU A 38 2.34 26.74 3.31
C GLU A 38 1.62 25.50 3.88
N PRO A 39 0.29 25.36 3.70
CA PRO A 39 -0.44 24.15 4.05
C PRO A 39 -0.16 23.00 3.08
N VAL A 40 -0.36 21.76 3.52
CA VAL A 40 -0.20 20.57 2.66
C VAL A 40 -1.26 20.58 1.55
N VAL A 41 -0.80 20.67 0.30
CA VAL A 41 -1.65 20.56 -0.89
C VAL A 41 -1.91 19.09 -1.19
N TRP A 42 -3.18 18.67 -1.20
CA TRP A 42 -3.59 17.29 -1.45
C TRP A 42 -4.04 17.09 -2.90
N ALA A 43 -3.39 16.19 -3.63
CA ALA A 43 -3.83 15.75 -4.95
C ALA A 43 -5.08 14.86 -4.87
N TRP A 44 -5.21 14.05 -3.82
CA TRP A 44 -6.43 13.30 -3.50
C TRP A 44 -6.84 13.52 -2.03
N LEU A 45 -8.03 14.10 -1.85
CA LEU A 45 -8.85 14.10 -0.63
C LEU A 45 -9.90 12.98 -0.72
N ASP A 46 -10.06 12.21 0.35
CA ASP A 46 -11.18 11.29 0.54
C ASP A 46 -12.12 11.92 1.59
N GLU A 47 -13.32 12.32 1.16
CA GLU A 47 -14.15 13.29 1.88
C GLU A 47 -13.37 14.58 2.21
N SER A 48 -12.99 14.78 3.48
CA SER A 48 -12.14 15.88 3.94
C SER A 48 -10.68 15.47 4.24
N GLU A 49 -10.34 14.19 4.12
CA GLU A 49 -9.10 13.61 4.63
C GLU A 49 -8.03 13.42 3.56
N GLY A 50 -6.80 13.80 3.89
CA GLY A 50 -5.67 13.81 2.95
C GLY A 50 -5.08 12.43 2.68
N ARG A 51 -5.34 11.85 1.50
CA ARG A 51 -4.77 10.55 1.08
C ARG A 51 -3.51 10.68 0.24
N VAL A 52 -3.50 11.47 -0.83
CA VAL A 52 -2.33 11.62 -1.72
C VAL A 52 -1.88 13.08 -1.73
N PRO A 53 -0.70 13.42 -1.18
CA PRO A 53 -0.17 14.76 -1.28
C PRO A 53 0.28 15.07 -2.71
N ALA A 54 0.06 16.29 -3.16
CA ALA A 54 0.62 16.80 -4.41
C ALA A 54 2.15 16.98 -4.26
N GLY A 55 2.87 17.07 -5.37
CA GLY A 55 4.33 17.24 -5.37
C GLY A 55 5.09 16.12 -4.65
N ALA A 56 4.57 14.90 -4.63
CA ALA A 56 5.14 13.82 -3.82
C ALA A 56 5.26 12.48 -4.55
N LEU A 57 6.29 11.72 -4.19
CA LEU A 57 6.40 10.30 -4.46
C LEU A 57 5.40 9.53 -3.58
N THR A 58 4.54 8.76 -4.23
CA THR A 58 3.55 7.85 -3.65
C THR A 58 3.79 6.44 -4.18
N VAL A 59 3.65 5.41 -3.34
CA VAL A 59 3.84 4.01 -3.77
C VAL A 59 2.57 3.19 -3.56
N ALA A 60 2.13 2.50 -4.62
CA ALA A 60 1.09 1.49 -4.58
C ALA A 60 1.74 0.10 -4.60
N ALA A 61 1.63 -0.65 -3.49
CA ALA A 61 2.32 -1.92 -3.30
C ALA A 61 1.37 -3.06 -2.90
N GLY A 62 1.68 -4.28 -3.35
CA GLY A 62 0.77 -5.41 -3.20
C GLY A 62 1.29 -6.66 -3.92
N ARG A 63 0.67 -7.80 -3.65
CA ARG A 63 0.91 -9.04 -4.43
C ARG A 63 0.52 -8.84 -5.91
N GLU A 64 0.84 -9.82 -6.75
CA GLU A 64 0.39 -9.86 -8.14
C GLU A 64 -1.14 -10.01 -8.19
N GLY A 65 -1.78 -9.47 -9.24
CA GLY A 65 -3.23 -9.60 -9.44
C GLY A 65 -4.14 -8.90 -8.43
N THR A 66 -3.62 -8.02 -7.56
CA THR A 66 -4.44 -7.29 -6.58
C THR A 66 -5.20 -6.12 -7.19
N GLY A 67 -4.58 -5.32 -8.07
CA GLY A 67 -5.24 -4.19 -8.76
C GLY A 67 -4.46 -2.88 -8.82
N LYS A 68 -3.20 -2.84 -8.39
CA LYS A 68 -2.34 -1.63 -8.33
C LYS A 68 -2.35 -0.79 -9.62
N SER A 69 -2.12 -1.43 -10.76
CA SER A 69 -2.16 -0.78 -12.08
C SER A 69 -3.57 -0.25 -12.40
N SER A 70 -4.63 -0.97 -12.03
CA SER A 70 -6.01 -0.51 -12.17
C SER A 70 -6.33 0.69 -11.28
N PHE A 71 -5.71 0.82 -10.10
CA PHE A 71 -5.76 2.05 -9.29
C PHE A 71 -4.99 3.21 -9.94
N GLY A 72 -3.83 2.92 -10.57
CA GLY A 72 -3.12 3.90 -11.41
C GLY A 72 -3.98 4.41 -12.58
N MET A 73 -4.67 3.52 -13.28
CA MET A 73 -5.65 3.88 -14.32
C MET A 73 -6.85 4.65 -13.75
N TRP A 74 -7.31 4.33 -12.54
CA TRP A 74 -8.37 5.09 -11.87
C TRP A 74 -7.94 6.52 -11.55
N MET A 75 -6.77 6.72 -10.92
CA MET A 75 -6.25 8.08 -10.67
C MET A 75 -6.02 8.85 -11.98
N ALA A 76 -5.48 8.19 -13.02
CA ALA A 76 -5.35 8.79 -14.35
C ALA A 76 -6.71 9.22 -14.92
N ALA A 77 -7.75 8.39 -14.79
CA ALA A 77 -9.10 8.72 -15.24
C ALA A 77 -9.74 9.86 -14.43
N GLN A 78 -9.55 9.91 -13.11
CA GLN A 78 -10.07 11.01 -12.29
C GLN A 78 -9.37 12.34 -12.63
N ILE A 79 -8.04 12.33 -12.82
CA ILE A 79 -7.24 13.54 -13.11
C ILE A 79 -7.50 14.07 -14.52
N THR A 80 -7.51 13.20 -15.54
CA THR A 80 -7.80 13.62 -16.94
C THR A 80 -9.25 14.07 -17.14
N ARG A 81 -10.15 13.81 -16.19
CA ARG A 81 -11.53 14.32 -16.17
C ARG A 81 -11.75 15.48 -15.20
N GLY A 82 -10.75 15.88 -14.40
CA GLY A 82 -10.90 16.89 -13.36
C GLY A 82 -11.84 16.47 -12.21
N LEU A 83 -12.02 15.17 -11.99
CA LEU A 83 -12.95 14.58 -11.01
C LEU A 83 -12.28 14.19 -9.69
N LEU A 84 -10.94 14.12 -9.62
CA LEU A 84 -10.24 13.74 -8.38
C LEU A 84 -10.42 14.82 -7.32
N PRO A 85 -11.07 14.55 -6.16
CA PRO A 85 -11.27 15.56 -5.13
C PRO A 85 -9.93 16.00 -4.54
N GLY A 86 -9.73 17.31 -4.37
CA GLY A 86 -8.44 17.91 -4.01
C GLY A 86 -7.95 18.89 -5.08
N ASN A 87 -6.64 19.09 -5.15
CA ASN A 87 -5.96 20.12 -5.95
C ASN A 87 -6.14 20.00 -7.48
N PHE A 88 -6.64 18.85 -7.97
CA PHE A 88 -6.91 18.61 -9.40
C PHE A 88 -8.42 18.53 -9.71
N HIS A 89 -9.28 18.84 -8.75
CA HIS A 89 -10.73 18.90 -8.96
C HIS A 89 -11.12 20.11 -9.83
N GLY A 90 -12.11 19.94 -10.71
CA GLY A 90 -12.60 20.96 -11.63
C GLY A 90 -11.65 21.32 -12.79
N ARG A 91 -10.40 20.84 -12.79
CA ARG A 91 -9.40 21.12 -13.83
C ARG A 91 -8.79 19.81 -14.36
N PRO A 92 -9.22 19.33 -15.54
CA PRO A 92 -8.49 18.32 -16.30
C PRO A 92 -7.02 18.70 -16.47
N ARG A 93 -6.11 17.77 -16.18
CA ARG A 93 -4.65 17.92 -16.37
C ARG A 93 -4.05 16.69 -17.00
N ALA A 94 -2.87 16.84 -17.60
CA ALA A 94 -2.18 15.75 -18.27
C ALA A 94 -1.67 14.68 -17.29
N VAL A 95 -1.57 13.46 -17.78
CA VAL A 95 -1.05 12.29 -17.07
C VAL A 95 -0.01 11.59 -17.95
N PHE A 96 1.15 11.32 -17.37
CA PHE A 96 2.21 10.53 -18.00
C PHE A 96 2.12 9.09 -17.50
N TYR A 97 2.11 8.11 -18.41
CA TYR A 97 2.12 6.69 -18.05
C TYR A 97 3.36 6.01 -18.64
N VAL A 98 4.21 5.46 -17.76
CA VAL A 98 5.37 4.64 -18.10
C VAL A 98 4.99 3.19 -17.84
N ALA A 99 4.48 2.52 -18.86
CA ALA A 99 4.21 1.08 -18.84
C ALA A 99 5.33 0.36 -19.59
N VAL A 100 6.15 -0.42 -18.88
CA VAL A 100 7.32 -1.11 -19.45
C VAL A 100 6.98 -2.54 -19.89
N GLU A 101 6.04 -3.19 -19.21
CA GLU A 101 5.75 -4.62 -19.37
C GLU A 101 4.48 -4.91 -20.18
N ASP A 102 3.55 -3.94 -20.25
CA ASP A 102 2.19 -4.16 -20.73
C ASP A 102 1.93 -3.55 -22.12
N SER A 103 1.22 -4.27 -22.99
CA SER A 103 0.99 -3.86 -24.38
C SER A 103 0.12 -2.60 -24.46
N TRP A 104 0.63 -1.52 -25.08
CA TRP A 104 -0.14 -0.27 -25.17
C TRP A 104 -1.46 -0.42 -25.93
N LYS A 105 -1.45 -1.19 -27.03
CA LYS A 105 -2.59 -1.36 -27.94
C LYS A 105 -3.61 -2.40 -27.45
N GLN A 106 -3.20 -3.36 -26.62
CA GLN A 106 -4.04 -4.46 -26.16
C GLN A 106 -4.42 -4.35 -24.68
N THR A 107 -3.60 -3.66 -23.88
CA THR A 107 -3.81 -3.55 -22.44
C THR A 107 -4.00 -2.11 -21.96
N ILE A 108 -3.03 -1.22 -22.18
CA ILE A 108 -3.03 0.12 -21.55
C ILE A 108 -4.19 0.98 -22.06
N VAL A 109 -4.29 1.22 -23.37
CA VAL A 109 -5.35 2.06 -23.94
C VAL A 109 -6.75 1.46 -23.69
N PRO A 110 -6.99 0.14 -23.87
CA PRO A 110 -8.26 -0.46 -23.47
C PRO A 110 -8.59 -0.29 -21.98
N ARG A 111 -7.64 -0.48 -21.05
CA ARG A 111 -7.88 -0.25 -19.60
C ARG A 111 -8.17 1.22 -19.28
N LEU A 112 -7.51 2.17 -19.94
CA LEU A 112 -7.78 3.61 -19.79
C LEU A 112 -9.20 3.98 -20.25
N ILE A 113 -9.66 3.45 -21.39
CA ILE A 113 -11.04 3.63 -21.87
C ILE A 113 -12.02 3.01 -20.88
N GLY A 114 -11.77 1.78 -20.40
CA GLY A 114 -12.60 1.11 -19.40
C GLY A 114 -12.65 1.81 -18.04
N ALA A 115 -11.61 2.58 -17.69
CA ALA A 115 -11.58 3.45 -16.52
C ALA A 115 -12.30 4.79 -16.71
N GLY A 116 -12.54 5.21 -17.97
CA GLY A 116 -13.19 6.48 -18.33
C GLY A 116 -12.23 7.67 -18.50
N ALA A 117 -10.92 7.41 -18.67
CA ALA A 117 -9.92 8.48 -18.84
C ALA A 117 -10.15 9.32 -20.10
N ASP A 118 -9.58 10.52 -20.13
CA ASP A 118 -9.42 11.28 -21.38
C ASP A 118 -8.08 10.96 -22.03
N LEU A 119 -8.11 10.31 -23.19
CA LEU A 119 -6.90 9.82 -23.86
C LEU A 119 -6.07 10.98 -24.45
N ASP A 120 -6.69 12.11 -24.79
CA ASP A 120 -5.97 13.28 -25.30
C ASP A 120 -5.13 13.96 -24.20
N LEU A 121 -5.32 13.56 -22.94
CA LEU A 121 -4.53 13.95 -21.77
C LEU A 121 -3.68 12.81 -21.18
N VAL A 122 -3.61 11.62 -21.81
CA VAL A 122 -2.71 10.52 -21.37
C VAL A 122 -1.58 10.30 -22.36
N TYR A 123 -0.36 10.59 -21.93
CA TYR A 123 0.85 10.43 -22.72
C TYR A 123 1.59 9.13 -22.40
N ARG A 124 1.95 8.37 -23.44
CA ARG A 124 3.00 7.34 -23.37
C ARG A 124 4.34 8.04 -23.21
N VAL A 125 5.09 7.69 -22.17
CA VAL A 125 6.45 8.24 -21.96
C VAL A 125 7.49 7.16 -22.16
N GLU A 126 8.40 7.44 -23.09
CA GLU A 126 9.54 6.62 -23.47
C GLU A 126 10.75 7.53 -23.65
N ALA A 127 11.95 7.00 -23.46
CA ALA A 127 13.17 7.70 -23.81
C ALA A 127 13.50 7.43 -25.29
N VAL A 128 14.25 8.32 -25.93
CA VAL A 128 14.68 8.16 -27.33
C VAL A 128 16.15 8.51 -27.44
N GLU A 129 16.98 7.54 -27.82
CA GLU A 129 18.40 7.72 -28.07
C GLU A 129 18.64 8.01 -29.57
N ALA A 130 19.40 9.05 -29.90
CA ALA A 130 19.59 9.50 -31.28
C ALA A 130 20.28 8.47 -32.20
N GLU A 131 20.98 7.49 -31.64
CA GLU A 131 21.67 6.41 -32.36
C GLU A 131 20.85 5.11 -32.44
N TYR A 132 19.96 4.86 -31.46
CA TYR A 132 19.27 3.55 -31.29
C TYR A 132 17.74 3.60 -31.38
N GLY A 133 17.12 4.79 -31.33
CA GLY A 133 15.66 4.96 -31.37
C GLY A 133 14.98 4.87 -30.01
N GLU A 134 13.75 4.33 -29.97
CA GLU A 134 12.97 4.16 -28.74
C GLU A 134 13.71 3.27 -27.72
N THR A 135 13.86 3.75 -26.47
CA THR A 135 14.53 3.07 -25.36
C THR A 135 13.72 3.20 -24.07
N THR A 136 14.01 2.36 -23.07
CA THR A 136 13.31 2.40 -21.77
C THR A 136 13.79 3.58 -20.93
N LEU A 137 12.86 4.32 -20.36
CA LEU A 137 13.13 5.40 -19.40
C LEU A 137 14.01 4.90 -18.24
N SER A 138 15.14 5.58 -18.00
CA SER A 138 16.17 5.23 -17.03
C SER A 138 16.22 6.28 -15.91
N LEU A 139 15.72 5.94 -14.73
CA LEU A 139 15.71 6.85 -13.56
C LEU A 139 16.85 6.47 -12.60
N PRO A 140 17.66 7.44 -12.11
CA PRO A 140 17.44 8.88 -12.12
C PRO A 140 18.04 9.65 -13.32
N GLN A 141 18.57 8.97 -14.34
CA GLN A 141 19.29 9.58 -15.47
C GLN A 141 18.42 10.56 -16.26
N ASP A 142 17.18 10.17 -16.57
CA ASP A 142 16.27 10.95 -17.42
C ASP A 142 15.40 11.96 -16.63
N ASN A 143 15.65 12.14 -15.33
CA ASN A 143 14.83 13.00 -14.46
C ASN A 143 14.72 14.44 -14.99
N SER A 144 15.79 15.01 -15.57
CA SER A 144 15.76 16.38 -16.11
C SER A 144 14.90 16.52 -17.37
N LEU A 145 14.80 15.46 -18.17
CA LEU A 145 13.92 15.40 -19.35
C LEU A 145 12.47 15.24 -18.90
N MET A 146 12.21 14.35 -17.94
CA MET A 146 10.88 14.15 -17.36
C MET A 146 10.36 15.40 -16.64
N GLU A 147 11.19 16.07 -15.83
CA GLU A 147 10.85 17.32 -15.14
C GLU A 147 10.46 18.43 -16.12
N LYS A 148 11.24 18.57 -17.20
CA LYS A 148 10.95 19.53 -18.27
C LYS A 148 9.60 19.20 -18.94
N ALA A 149 9.39 17.96 -19.33
CA ALA A 149 8.15 17.54 -20.00
C ALA A 149 6.91 17.65 -19.09
N ILE A 150 7.05 17.42 -17.77
CA ILE A 150 5.99 17.66 -16.78
C ILE A 150 5.55 19.13 -16.78
N ALA A 151 6.50 20.06 -16.85
CA ALA A 151 6.22 21.49 -16.90
C ALA A 151 5.64 21.94 -18.26
N GLU A 152 6.14 21.40 -19.38
CA GLU A 152 5.66 21.73 -20.73
C GLU A 152 4.23 21.24 -21.00
N HIS A 153 3.79 20.14 -20.36
CA HIS A 153 2.46 19.53 -20.57
C HIS A 153 1.47 19.74 -19.42
N ASP A 154 1.79 20.56 -18.41
CA ASP A 154 0.96 20.76 -17.20
C ASP A 154 0.54 19.44 -16.50
N VAL A 155 1.51 18.54 -16.31
CA VAL A 155 1.25 17.18 -15.80
C VAL A 155 0.92 17.17 -14.30
N ALA A 156 -0.10 16.39 -13.94
CA ALA A 156 -0.56 16.21 -12.57
C ALA A 156 -0.13 14.87 -11.95
N LEU A 157 0.05 13.83 -12.78
CA LEU A 157 0.40 12.48 -12.35
C LEU A 157 1.39 11.85 -13.33
N VAL A 158 2.44 11.23 -12.80
CA VAL A 158 3.32 10.30 -13.51
C VAL A 158 3.13 8.92 -12.88
N VAL A 159 2.68 7.93 -13.66
CA VAL A 159 2.58 6.53 -13.23
C VAL A 159 3.78 5.75 -13.74
N LEU A 160 4.46 5.04 -12.84
CA LEU A 160 5.61 4.19 -13.13
C LEU A 160 5.22 2.73 -12.87
N ASP A 161 4.94 1.96 -13.93
CA ASP A 161 4.31 0.65 -13.88
C ASP A 161 5.13 -0.46 -14.59
N PRO A 162 5.88 -1.28 -13.83
CA PRO A 162 6.22 -1.11 -12.42
C PRO A 162 7.41 -0.17 -12.21
N LEU A 163 7.48 0.46 -11.03
CA LEU A 163 8.55 1.38 -10.62
C LEU A 163 9.95 0.78 -10.80
N MET A 164 10.11 -0.52 -10.51
CA MET A 164 11.40 -1.21 -10.54
C MET A 164 11.99 -1.27 -11.96
N SER A 165 11.13 -1.42 -12.98
CA SER A 165 11.53 -1.51 -14.39
C SER A 165 11.91 -0.15 -14.99
N CYS A 166 11.70 0.94 -14.23
CA CYS A 166 12.17 2.30 -14.55
C CYS A 166 13.48 2.67 -13.82
N ILE A 167 13.99 1.83 -12.89
CA ILE A 167 15.22 2.11 -12.15
C ILE A 167 16.43 1.68 -12.99
N GLY A 168 17.42 2.57 -13.13
CA GLY A 168 18.62 2.35 -13.94
C GLY A 168 19.38 1.08 -13.56
N LYS A 169 19.80 0.30 -14.57
CA LYS A 169 20.33 -1.08 -14.48
C LYS A 169 21.57 -1.27 -13.56
N GLY A 170 22.21 -0.19 -13.10
CA GLY A 170 23.33 -0.22 -12.16
C GLY A 170 22.95 -0.08 -10.68
N ILE A 171 21.66 -0.03 -10.34
CA ILE A 171 21.17 0.22 -8.98
C ILE A 171 20.58 -1.08 -8.39
N ASP A 172 21.15 -1.56 -7.28
CA ASP A 172 20.64 -2.72 -6.55
C ASP A 172 19.37 -2.35 -5.76
N THR A 173 18.22 -2.86 -6.20
CA THR A 173 16.91 -2.54 -5.61
C THR A 173 16.65 -3.18 -4.24
N HIS A 174 17.56 -4.03 -3.75
CA HIS A 174 17.50 -4.62 -2.40
C HIS A 174 18.39 -3.88 -1.38
N ARG A 175 19.31 -3.01 -1.83
CA ARG A 175 20.20 -2.24 -0.94
C ARG A 175 19.63 -0.85 -0.66
N GLU A 176 19.35 -0.52 0.61
CA GLU A 176 18.67 0.76 0.94
C GLU A 176 19.44 1.98 0.41
N ARG A 177 20.77 2.01 0.56
CA ARG A 177 21.60 3.11 0.04
C ARG A 177 21.39 3.34 -1.45
N ASP A 178 21.32 2.27 -2.22
CA ASP A 178 21.30 2.31 -3.68
C ASP A 178 19.89 2.66 -4.18
N VAL A 179 18.84 2.07 -3.58
CA VAL A 179 17.46 2.50 -3.85
C VAL A 179 17.26 3.99 -3.60
N ARG A 180 17.89 4.57 -2.58
CA ARG A 180 17.78 6.02 -2.31
C ARG A 180 18.45 6.88 -3.38
N THR A 181 19.45 6.39 -4.11
CA THR A 181 20.00 7.15 -5.25
C THR A 181 19.02 7.19 -6.43
N ALA A 182 18.07 6.26 -6.54
CA ALA A 182 16.94 6.35 -7.47
C ALA A 182 15.76 7.17 -6.91
N LEU A 183 15.32 6.90 -5.67
CA LEU A 183 14.08 7.48 -5.13
C LEU A 183 14.24 8.93 -4.63
N ASP A 184 15.36 9.31 -4.01
CA ASP A 184 15.51 10.67 -3.49
C ASP A 184 15.49 11.73 -4.62
N PRO A 185 16.11 11.51 -5.81
CA PRO A 185 15.92 12.40 -6.96
C PRO A 185 14.48 12.47 -7.49
N LEU A 186 13.73 11.37 -7.46
CA LEU A 186 12.32 11.34 -7.89
C LEU A 186 11.41 12.09 -6.90
N ALA A 187 11.60 11.90 -5.60
CA ALA A 187 10.87 12.66 -4.58
C ALA A 187 11.11 14.17 -4.73
N ARG A 188 12.36 14.60 -5.02
CA ARG A 188 12.69 16.01 -5.29
C ARG A 188 12.13 16.54 -6.62
N MET A 189 11.94 15.68 -7.62
CA MET A 189 11.33 16.07 -8.90
C MET A 189 9.82 16.29 -8.75
N ALA A 190 9.15 15.43 -7.98
CA ALA A 190 7.76 15.65 -7.59
C ALA A 190 7.60 16.99 -6.83
N ASP A 191 8.45 17.20 -5.82
CA ASP A 191 8.49 18.41 -4.97
C ASP A 191 8.58 19.71 -5.78
N ARG A 192 9.48 19.78 -6.78
CA ARG A 192 9.63 20.96 -7.65
C ARG A 192 8.54 21.15 -8.71
N THR A 193 7.78 20.10 -9.06
CA THR A 193 6.79 20.14 -10.15
C THR A 193 5.34 20.19 -9.67
N GLY A 194 5.07 19.87 -8.40
CA GLY A 194 3.71 19.68 -7.88
C GLY A 194 3.02 18.41 -8.40
N ALA A 195 3.64 17.65 -9.30
CA ALA A 195 3.09 16.41 -9.83
C ALA A 195 3.18 15.26 -8.82
N VAL A 196 2.17 14.39 -8.81
CA VAL A 196 2.24 13.12 -8.08
C VAL A 196 3.07 12.13 -8.88
N LEU A 197 4.07 11.50 -8.26
CA LEU A 197 4.75 10.34 -8.84
C LEU A 197 4.19 9.07 -8.18
N LEU A 198 3.41 8.28 -8.93
CA LEU A 198 2.86 7.00 -8.47
C LEU A 198 3.74 5.84 -8.94
N GLY A 199 4.55 5.31 -8.04
CA GLY A 199 5.32 4.09 -8.29
C GLY A 199 4.52 2.84 -7.94
N ILE A 200 4.34 1.94 -8.89
CA ILE A 200 3.69 0.64 -8.65
C ILE A 200 4.77 -0.41 -8.31
N ALA A 201 4.58 -1.13 -7.21
CA ALA A 201 5.56 -2.07 -6.67
C ALA A 201 4.93 -3.42 -6.27
N HIS A 202 5.73 -4.48 -6.27
CA HIS A 202 5.31 -5.81 -5.84
C HIS A 202 5.82 -6.11 -4.43
N PHE A 203 5.00 -6.76 -3.61
CA PHE A 203 5.48 -7.34 -2.35
C PHE A 203 6.50 -8.44 -2.63
N ASN A 204 7.54 -8.52 -1.80
CA ASN A 204 8.47 -9.63 -1.78
C ASN A 204 7.79 -10.92 -1.25
N LYS A 205 8.50 -12.04 -1.33
CA LYS A 205 8.02 -13.34 -0.81
C LYS A 205 8.32 -13.55 0.69
N GLY A 206 8.45 -12.45 1.44
CA GLY A 206 8.75 -12.45 2.87
C GLY A 206 7.54 -12.77 3.76
N SER A 207 7.79 -12.90 5.05
CA SER A 207 6.81 -13.27 6.09
C SER A 207 6.37 -12.10 6.98
N GLY A 208 6.52 -10.86 6.51
CA GLY A 208 6.00 -9.67 7.20
C GLY A 208 4.49 -9.49 6.99
N THR A 209 3.85 -8.73 7.88
CA THR A 209 2.43 -8.35 7.77
C THR A 209 2.24 -6.88 7.41
N ASP A 210 3.10 -5.98 7.91
CA ASP A 210 3.14 -4.56 7.53
C ASP A 210 3.31 -4.40 5.99
N PRO A 211 2.31 -3.85 5.27
CA PRO A 211 2.33 -3.72 3.81
C PRO A 211 3.50 -2.89 3.30
N ALA A 212 3.95 -1.90 4.08
CA ALA A 212 5.07 -1.05 3.70
C ALA A 212 6.44 -1.73 3.95
N SER A 213 6.54 -2.69 4.88
CA SER A 213 7.75 -3.51 5.08
C SER A 213 7.98 -4.53 3.95
N LEU A 214 6.91 -4.98 3.30
CA LEU A 214 6.94 -6.02 2.27
C LEU A 214 7.44 -5.53 0.91
N ILE A 215 7.64 -4.23 0.72
CA ILE A 215 8.00 -3.66 -0.59
C ILE A 215 9.46 -3.97 -0.91
N THR A 216 9.67 -4.93 -1.84
CA THR A 216 10.95 -5.33 -2.46
C THR A 216 12.16 -5.61 -1.56
N GLY A 217 12.01 -5.58 -0.22
CA GLY A 217 13.06 -5.89 0.75
C GLY A 217 13.99 -4.71 1.10
N SER A 218 13.71 -3.50 0.62
CA SER A 218 14.51 -2.30 0.90
C SER A 218 13.68 -1.25 1.62
N GLY A 219 14.14 -0.82 2.82
CA GLY A 219 13.45 0.15 3.67
C GLY A 219 13.17 1.50 2.99
N ALA A 220 13.93 1.84 1.94
CA ALA A 220 13.75 3.06 1.16
C ALA A 220 12.36 3.19 0.53
N PHE A 221 11.75 2.08 0.08
CA PHE A 221 10.39 2.11 -0.47
C PHE A 221 9.30 2.38 0.58
N LYS A 222 9.59 2.20 1.87
CA LYS A 222 8.79 2.72 2.99
C LYS A 222 9.22 4.13 3.39
N ASN A 223 10.51 4.42 3.39
CA ASN A 223 11.08 5.63 4.00
C ASN A 223 10.92 6.88 3.10
N VAL A 224 11.17 6.77 1.79
CA VAL A 224 11.23 7.92 0.87
C VAL A 224 9.85 8.44 0.40
N PRO A 225 8.87 7.60 0.01
CA PRO A 225 7.54 8.09 -0.41
C PRO A 225 6.81 8.81 0.73
N ARG A 226 5.99 9.82 0.41
CA ARG A 226 5.15 10.51 1.41
C ARG A 226 3.84 9.77 1.68
N ALA A 227 3.32 9.03 0.71
CA ALA A 227 2.20 8.12 0.89
C ALA A 227 2.56 6.71 0.41
N VAL A 228 2.10 5.68 1.13
CA VAL A 228 2.25 4.27 0.75
C VAL A 228 0.92 3.56 0.97
N PHE A 229 0.44 2.88 -0.08
CA PHE A 229 -0.80 2.11 -0.09
C PHE A 229 -0.48 0.62 -0.25
N GLY A 230 -0.94 -0.19 0.69
CA GLY A 230 -0.98 -1.64 0.57
C GLY A 230 -2.25 -2.07 -0.15
N PHE A 231 -2.15 -3.09 -1.01
CA PHE A 231 -3.26 -3.69 -1.75
C PHE A 231 -3.25 -5.22 -1.57
N ALA A 232 -4.35 -5.80 -1.10
CA ALA A 232 -4.58 -7.24 -1.04
C ALA A 232 -5.96 -7.64 -1.58
N LYS A 233 -6.13 -8.93 -1.85
CA LYS A 233 -7.44 -9.58 -1.90
C LYS A 233 -7.81 -10.00 -0.49
N ASP A 234 -9.08 -9.90 -0.15
CA ASP A 234 -9.66 -10.44 1.06
C ASP A 234 -10.55 -11.61 0.65
N ASP A 235 -9.92 -12.78 0.46
CA ASP A 235 -10.57 -13.97 -0.09
C ASP A 235 -11.67 -14.52 0.86
N ASP A 236 -11.63 -14.15 2.16
CA ASP A 236 -12.67 -14.46 3.16
C ASP A 236 -13.99 -13.68 2.92
N ASN A 237 -13.91 -12.50 2.30
CA ASN A 237 -15.02 -11.57 2.07
C ASN A 237 -15.33 -11.33 0.57
N ASP A 238 -14.74 -12.12 -0.34
CA ASP A 238 -14.75 -11.96 -1.81
C ASP A 238 -14.58 -10.50 -2.28
N CYS A 239 -13.63 -9.78 -1.65
CA CYS A 239 -13.37 -8.39 -1.97
C CYS A 239 -11.88 -8.09 -2.06
N ARG A 240 -11.52 -6.82 -2.24
CA ARG A 240 -10.13 -6.36 -2.24
C ARG A 240 -10.03 -5.11 -1.38
N VAL A 241 -8.92 -4.99 -0.67
CA VAL A 241 -8.72 -3.95 0.35
C VAL A 241 -7.47 -3.14 0.04
N MET A 242 -7.61 -1.82 0.18
CA MET A 242 -6.54 -0.83 0.06
C MET A 242 -6.36 -0.13 1.40
N THR A 243 -5.19 -0.27 2.02
CA THR A 243 -4.85 0.35 3.31
C THR A 243 -3.72 1.36 3.13
N GLN A 244 -3.86 2.56 3.71
CA GLN A 244 -2.82 3.58 3.66
C GLN A 244 -1.74 3.34 4.73
N ALA A 245 -0.88 2.35 4.49
CA ALA A 245 0.20 1.95 5.40
C ALA A 245 1.26 3.05 5.68
N LYS A 246 1.22 4.18 4.96
CA LYS A 246 1.94 5.41 5.34
C LYS A 246 1.21 6.67 4.85
N ASN A 247 1.12 7.65 5.73
CA ASN A 247 0.87 9.05 5.39
C ASN A 247 1.88 9.92 6.17
N SER A 248 2.75 10.65 5.47
CA SER A 248 3.77 11.50 6.10
C SER A 248 3.33 12.94 6.35
N LEU A 249 2.20 13.37 5.79
CA LEU A 249 1.78 14.78 5.77
C LEU A 249 0.34 14.96 6.29
N GLY A 250 -0.32 13.89 6.72
CA GLY A 250 -1.68 13.86 7.24
C GLY A 250 -1.88 12.65 8.17
N ARG A 251 -3.13 12.29 8.44
CA ARG A 251 -3.51 11.20 9.34
C ARG A 251 -2.99 9.84 8.90
N ALA A 252 -2.52 9.04 9.86
CA ALA A 252 -2.05 7.67 9.67
C ALA A 252 -3.12 6.60 10.00
N ASP A 253 -4.23 7.02 10.63
CA ASP A 253 -5.35 6.20 11.08
C ASP A 253 -6.55 6.26 10.10
N LEU A 254 -6.30 6.58 8.84
CA LEU A 254 -7.34 6.68 7.81
C LEU A 254 -7.96 5.30 7.51
N PRO A 255 -9.29 5.20 7.35
CA PRO A 255 -9.96 3.92 7.10
C PRO A 255 -9.44 3.27 5.83
N SER A 256 -9.31 1.95 5.87
CA SER A 256 -9.04 1.13 4.69
C SER A 256 -10.26 1.16 3.76
N LEU A 257 -10.03 1.13 2.45
CA LEU A 257 -11.10 1.16 1.44
C LEU A 257 -11.23 -0.19 0.76
N SER A 258 -12.47 -0.66 0.65
CA SER A 258 -12.81 -1.82 -0.17
C SER A 258 -12.97 -1.39 -1.63
N TYR A 259 -12.55 -2.25 -2.56
CA TYR A 259 -12.71 -2.04 -3.99
C TYR A 259 -12.92 -3.36 -4.72
N ASN A 260 -13.44 -3.28 -5.93
CA ASN A 260 -13.53 -4.39 -6.85
C ASN A 260 -13.01 -4.03 -8.25
N ILE A 261 -12.69 -5.07 -9.03
CA ILE A 261 -12.28 -4.95 -10.42
C ILE A 261 -13.40 -5.54 -11.27
N LEU A 262 -14.29 -4.68 -11.75
CA LEU A 262 -15.44 -5.08 -12.56
C LEU A 262 -15.02 -5.28 -14.03
N SER A 263 -15.69 -6.16 -14.76
CA SER A 263 -15.49 -6.28 -16.20
C SER A 263 -16.12 -5.08 -16.92
N ALA A 264 -15.41 -4.49 -17.89
CA ALA A 264 -15.91 -3.45 -18.77
C ALA A 264 -15.64 -3.84 -20.23
N GLU A 265 -16.62 -3.62 -21.10
CA GLU A 265 -16.52 -3.85 -22.53
C GLU A 265 -16.03 -2.59 -23.24
N VAL A 266 -14.94 -2.72 -23.99
CA VAL A 266 -14.33 -1.64 -24.77
C VAL A 266 -14.37 -2.01 -26.25
N PRO A 267 -15.22 -1.37 -27.06
CA PRO A 267 -15.24 -1.58 -28.50
C PRO A 267 -13.91 -1.17 -29.15
N THR A 268 -13.30 -2.09 -29.91
CA THR A 268 -12.11 -1.82 -30.73
C THR A 268 -12.40 -2.12 -32.20
N ARG A 269 -11.56 -1.62 -33.10
CA ARG A 269 -11.65 -1.89 -34.56
C ARG A 269 -11.61 -3.38 -34.93
N THR A 270 -11.18 -4.26 -34.02
CA THR A 270 -11.04 -5.71 -34.23
C THR A 270 -11.95 -6.56 -33.33
N GLY A 271 -12.89 -5.95 -32.59
CA GLY A 271 -13.80 -6.64 -31.67
C GLY A 271 -13.87 -5.98 -30.29
N ILE A 272 -14.66 -6.55 -29.38
CA ILE A 272 -14.75 -6.07 -27.99
C ILE A 272 -13.55 -6.57 -27.19
N ALA A 273 -12.86 -5.66 -26.51
CA ALA A 273 -11.88 -5.97 -25.49
C ALA A 273 -12.56 -5.96 -24.11
N TYR A 274 -12.40 -7.02 -23.32
CA TYR A 274 -12.88 -7.09 -21.94
C TYR A 274 -11.75 -6.68 -21.00
N VAL A 275 -11.96 -5.65 -20.19
CA VAL A 275 -10.94 -5.06 -19.32
C VAL A 275 -11.43 -4.89 -17.88
N GLY A 276 -10.50 -4.89 -16.92
CA GLY A 276 -10.80 -4.66 -15.51
C GLY A 276 -10.88 -3.16 -15.17
N ARG A 277 -12.06 -2.69 -14.77
CA ARG A 277 -12.32 -1.35 -14.23
C ARG A 277 -12.26 -1.37 -12.70
N PHE A 278 -11.39 -0.55 -12.11
CA PHE A 278 -11.30 -0.35 -10.67
C PHE A 278 -12.49 0.49 -10.17
N VAL A 279 -13.17 0.02 -9.12
CA VAL A 279 -14.32 0.70 -8.48
C VAL A 279 -14.22 0.54 -6.97
N PHE A 280 -14.16 1.64 -6.21
CA PHE A 280 -14.31 1.61 -4.75
C PHE A 280 -15.73 1.21 -4.35
N THR A 281 -15.86 0.45 -3.27
CA THR A 281 -17.14 -0.09 -2.76
C THR A 281 -17.46 0.38 -1.34
N GLY A 282 -16.75 1.40 -0.84
CA GLY A 282 -16.89 1.94 0.52
C GLY A 282 -15.67 1.64 1.41
N GLN A 283 -15.83 1.85 2.71
CA GLN A 283 -14.81 1.50 3.71
C GLN A 283 -14.75 -0.03 3.91
N SER A 284 -13.58 -0.53 4.31
CA SER A 284 -13.36 -1.93 4.64
C SER A 284 -13.42 -2.18 6.14
N THR A 285 -13.92 -3.36 6.52
CA THR A 285 -13.91 -3.85 7.91
C THR A 285 -12.56 -4.41 8.34
N ARG A 286 -11.60 -4.58 7.42
CA ARG A 286 -10.25 -5.11 7.68
C ARG A 286 -9.17 -4.22 7.09
N SER A 287 -7.96 -4.32 7.63
CA SER A 287 -6.74 -3.80 7.01
C SER A 287 -6.02 -4.83 6.14
N VAL A 288 -5.14 -4.38 5.25
CA VAL A 288 -4.25 -5.26 4.48
C VAL A 288 -3.27 -6.01 5.38
N ASP A 289 -2.81 -5.41 6.48
CA ASP A 289 -2.00 -6.07 7.51
C ASP A 289 -2.75 -7.21 8.23
N GLU A 290 -4.03 -7.04 8.57
CA GLU A 290 -4.87 -8.09 9.17
C GLU A 290 -5.12 -9.25 8.20
N ILE A 291 -5.39 -8.95 6.92
CA ILE A 291 -5.55 -9.94 5.85
C ILE A 291 -4.23 -10.73 5.65
N LEU A 292 -3.10 -10.04 5.64
CA LEU A 292 -1.77 -10.67 5.52
C LEU A 292 -1.41 -11.49 6.76
N ALA A 293 -1.81 -11.06 7.96
CA ALA A 293 -1.62 -11.79 9.20
C ALA A 293 -2.44 -13.08 9.22
N ALA A 294 -3.74 -13.02 8.93
CA ALA A 294 -4.62 -14.18 8.86
C ALA A 294 -4.14 -15.21 7.83
N GLY A 295 -3.83 -14.77 6.60
CA GLY A 295 -3.29 -15.65 5.56
C GLY A 295 -1.91 -16.26 5.93
N ALA A 296 -1.13 -15.59 6.77
CA ALA A 296 0.12 -16.12 7.33
C ALA A 296 -0.10 -17.04 8.54
N GLU A 297 -1.29 -17.10 9.13
CA GLU A 297 -1.70 -18.09 10.13
C GLU A 297 -2.25 -19.35 9.48
N THR A 298 -3.09 -19.22 8.46
CA THR A 298 -3.57 -20.36 7.67
C THR A 298 -2.40 -21.11 7.00
N ASP A 299 -1.47 -20.42 6.32
CA ASP A 299 -0.25 -21.03 5.73
C ASP A 299 0.78 -21.47 6.83
N ARG A 300 0.54 -21.22 8.12
CA ARG A 300 1.27 -21.85 9.25
C ARG A 300 0.56 -23.12 9.76
N GLY A 301 -0.78 -23.11 9.79
CA GLY A 301 -1.65 -24.23 10.13
C GLY A 301 -1.55 -25.36 9.11
N GLU A 302 -1.84 -25.08 7.84
CA GLU A 302 -1.71 -26.02 6.71
C GLU A 302 -0.34 -26.74 6.71
N ARG A 303 0.74 -26.00 6.93
CA ARG A 303 2.11 -26.55 6.98
C ARG A 303 2.40 -27.35 8.25
N GLY A 304 1.62 -27.17 9.31
CA GLY A 304 1.63 -28.03 10.50
C GLY A 304 0.95 -29.35 10.22
N GLU A 305 -0.32 -29.30 9.81
CA GLU A 305 -1.13 -30.46 9.44
C GLU A 305 -0.44 -31.30 8.37
N ALA A 306 0.04 -30.70 7.27
CA ALA A 306 0.78 -31.39 6.23
C ALA A 306 2.14 -31.96 6.69
N ALA A 307 2.75 -31.44 7.77
CA ALA A 307 3.98 -31.99 8.35
C ALA A 307 3.70 -33.14 9.33
N GLU A 308 2.54 -33.14 9.98
CA GLU A 308 2.06 -34.23 10.83
C GLU A 308 1.56 -35.40 9.97
N TRP A 309 0.75 -35.11 8.95
CA TRP A 309 0.37 -36.04 7.89
C TRP A 309 1.60 -36.70 7.24
N LEU A 310 2.60 -35.91 6.84
CA LEU A 310 3.81 -36.43 6.18
C LEU A 310 4.64 -37.33 7.12
N ARG A 311 4.66 -37.04 8.43
CA ARG A 311 5.25 -37.96 9.41
C ARG A 311 4.46 -39.25 9.54
N GLY A 312 3.13 -39.17 9.68
CA GLY A 312 2.25 -40.33 9.76
C GLY A 312 2.42 -41.26 8.56
N PHE A 313 2.24 -40.73 7.34
CA PHE A 313 2.39 -41.48 6.10
C PHE A 313 3.75 -42.18 5.99
N LEU A 314 4.86 -41.48 6.31
CA LEU A 314 6.19 -42.09 6.25
C LEU A 314 6.44 -43.11 7.37
N MET A 315 5.87 -42.92 8.57
CA MET A 315 5.93 -43.92 9.65
C MET A 315 5.16 -45.20 9.27
N ASP A 316 3.98 -45.06 8.68
CA ASP A 316 3.16 -46.19 8.19
C ASP A 316 3.83 -46.96 7.04
N GLN A 317 4.74 -46.32 6.29
CA GLN A 317 5.59 -46.96 5.28
C GLN A 317 6.94 -47.48 5.84
N GLY A 318 7.14 -47.45 7.17
CA GLY A 318 8.35 -47.98 7.82
C GLY A 318 9.52 -47.01 7.92
N GLY A 319 9.28 -45.72 7.70
CA GLY A 319 10.25 -44.61 7.83
C GLY A 319 10.67 -43.97 6.51
N GLU A 320 10.41 -44.61 5.36
CA GLU A 320 10.71 -44.09 4.03
C GLU A 320 9.68 -44.47 2.96
N ALA A 321 9.51 -43.63 1.95
CA ALA A 321 8.66 -43.92 0.78
C ALA A 321 9.17 -43.20 -0.48
N PRO A 322 8.85 -43.70 -1.70
CA PRO A 322 9.15 -42.98 -2.94
C PRO A 322 8.42 -41.63 -2.98
N ALA A 323 9.12 -40.56 -3.32
CA ALA A 323 8.57 -39.20 -3.33
C ALA A 323 7.38 -39.04 -4.30
N LYS A 324 7.27 -39.90 -5.32
CA LYS A 324 6.11 -39.98 -6.22
C LYS A 324 4.84 -40.39 -5.48
N ASP A 325 4.96 -41.37 -4.59
CA ASP A 325 3.81 -42.00 -3.94
C ASP A 325 3.38 -41.19 -2.72
N VAL A 326 4.32 -40.57 -1.99
CA VAL A 326 4.02 -39.51 -1.01
C VAL A 326 3.23 -38.37 -1.65
N LYS A 327 3.65 -37.90 -2.85
CA LYS A 327 2.96 -36.82 -3.58
C LYS A 327 1.58 -37.24 -4.10
N LYS A 328 1.39 -38.52 -4.43
CA LYS A 328 0.10 -39.07 -4.82
C LYS A 328 -0.86 -39.16 -3.63
N ALA A 329 -0.38 -39.60 -2.47
CA ALA A 329 -1.18 -39.68 -1.25
C ALA A 329 -1.55 -38.29 -0.72
N ALA A 330 -0.58 -37.36 -0.68
CA ALA A 330 -0.85 -35.97 -0.28
C ALA A 330 -1.94 -35.32 -1.14
N ALA A 331 -1.91 -35.55 -2.46
CA ALA A 331 -2.93 -35.06 -3.39
C ALA A 331 -4.26 -35.83 -3.36
N ALA A 332 -4.36 -36.94 -2.62
CA ALA A 332 -5.63 -37.63 -2.33
C ALA A 332 -6.27 -37.10 -1.03
N ASP A 333 -5.45 -36.60 -0.10
CA ASP A 333 -5.87 -35.98 1.15
C ASP A 333 -5.81 -34.43 1.06
N ASP A 334 -6.07 -33.88 -0.14
CA ASP A 334 -6.11 -32.45 -0.51
C ASP A 334 -4.88 -31.57 -0.19
N ILE A 335 -3.77 -32.13 0.29
CA ILE A 335 -2.52 -31.42 0.57
C ILE A 335 -1.81 -31.04 -0.74
N SER A 336 -1.80 -29.74 -1.06
CA SER A 336 -1.12 -29.24 -2.26
C SER A 336 0.39 -29.57 -2.27
N LEU A 337 0.94 -29.90 -3.44
CA LEU A 337 2.37 -30.17 -3.63
C LEU A 337 3.28 -29.04 -3.08
N ARG A 338 2.81 -27.79 -3.18
CA ARG A 338 3.50 -26.60 -2.64
C ARG A 338 3.53 -26.63 -1.11
N THR A 339 2.42 -26.98 -0.46
CA THR A 339 2.31 -27.12 0.99
C THR A 339 3.17 -28.30 1.48
N LEU A 340 3.12 -29.44 0.79
CA LEU A 340 3.91 -30.65 1.09
C LEU A 340 5.44 -30.42 1.04
N GLU A 341 5.97 -29.82 -0.03
CA GLU A 341 7.41 -29.55 -0.15
C GLU A 341 7.90 -28.54 0.91
N ARG A 342 7.04 -27.61 1.34
CA ARG A 342 7.32 -26.70 2.48
C ARG A 342 7.26 -27.42 3.83
N ALA A 343 6.30 -28.32 4.00
CA ALA A 343 6.12 -29.12 5.21
C ALA A 343 7.30 -30.08 5.46
N ARG A 344 7.97 -30.56 4.39
CA ARG A 344 9.10 -31.51 4.44
C ARG A 344 10.18 -31.18 5.49
N ALA A 345 10.54 -29.91 5.64
CA ALA A 345 11.51 -29.46 6.64
C ALA A 345 10.93 -29.53 8.08
N LYS A 346 9.69 -29.08 8.29
CA LYS A 346 8.97 -29.15 9.58
C LYS A 346 8.62 -30.61 9.96
N ALA A 347 8.58 -31.51 8.99
CA ALA A 347 8.36 -32.95 9.17
C ALA A 347 9.61 -33.72 9.62
N GLY A 348 10.82 -33.17 9.45
CA GLY A 348 12.09 -33.89 9.66
C GLY A 348 12.47 -34.83 8.50
N VAL A 349 12.09 -34.48 7.26
CA VAL A 349 12.17 -35.40 6.11
C VAL A 349 13.27 -34.99 5.12
N VAL A 350 14.22 -35.90 4.92
CA VAL A 350 15.28 -35.80 3.91
C VAL A 350 14.81 -36.40 2.59
N SER A 351 15.41 -35.96 1.48
CA SER A 351 15.04 -36.36 0.11
C SER A 351 16.27 -36.84 -0.66
N GLU A 352 16.48 -38.14 -0.70
CA GLU A 352 17.63 -38.78 -1.36
C GLU A 352 17.29 -39.19 -2.80
N ARG A 353 18.29 -39.23 -3.70
CA ARG A 353 18.13 -39.77 -5.06
C ARG A 353 18.33 -41.29 -5.03
N ALA A 354 17.33 -42.05 -5.46
CA ALA A 354 17.34 -43.52 -5.47
C ALA A 354 18.20 -44.15 -6.60
N GLY A 355 19.17 -43.41 -7.14
CA GLY A 355 19.97 -43.76 -8.32
C GLY A 355 19.45 -43.17 -9.63
N PHE A 356 20.24 -43.33 -10.70
CA PHE A 356 19.94 -42.76 -12.02
C PHE A 356 18.62 -43.34 -12.59
N GLY A 357 17.71 -42.47 -13.03
CA GLY A 357 16.39 -42.85 -13.55
C GLY A 357 15.35 -43.32 -12.53
N LYS A 358 15.72 -43.56 -11.26
CA LYS A 358 14.82 -44.14 -10.23
C LYS A 358 14.06 -43.12 -9.37
N GLY A 359 14.27 -41.82 -9.60
CA GLY A 359 13.58 -40.76 -8.86
C GLY A 359 14.19 -40.47 -7.48
N ALA A 360 13.36 -39.98 -6.56
CA ALA A 360 13.75 -39.64 -5.20
C ALA A 360 12.93 -40.45 -4.17
N VAL A 361 13.56 -40.77 -3.04
CA VAL A 361 12.94 -41.37 -1.85
C VAL A 361 12.98 -40.33 -0.74
N TRP A 362 11.89 -40.24 0.01
CA TRP A 362 11.77 -39.38 1.18
C TRP A 362 11.82 -40.26 2.43
N ARG A 363 12.68 -39.90 3.38
CA ARG A 363 12.92 -40.64 4.63
C ARG A 363 12.78 -39.69 5.81
N ILE A 364 12.16 -40.14 6.90
CA ILE A 364 12.25 -39.44 8.20
C ILE A 364 13.67 -39.60 8.71
N GLU A 365 14.41 -38.48 8.77
CA GLU A 365 15.61 -38.43 9.59
C GLU A 365 15.14 -38.35 11.05
N ALA A 366 15.54 -39.34 11.86
CA ALA A 366 14.93 -39.56 13.17
C ALA A 366 15.00 -38.29 14.04
N LEU A 367 13.91 -38.01 14.76
CA LEU A 367 13.72 -36.81 15.59
C LEU A 367 14.78 -36.70 16.71
N THR A 368 15.97 -36.23 16.35
CA THR A 368 16.90 -35.58 17.26
C THR A 368 16.32 -34.22 17.62
N THR A 369 15.33 -34.25 18.51
CA THR A 369 14.75 -33.05 19.11
C THR A 369 15.86 -32.32 19.85
N ASN A 370 16.47 -31.36 19.15
CA ASN A 370 17.37 -30.39 19.74
C ASN A 370 16.51 -29.37 20.51
N THR A 371 15.83 -29.88 21.55
CA THR A 371 15.07 -29.10 22.52
C THR A 371 16.08 -28.36 23.40
N GLN A 372 16.72 -27.36 22.81
CA GLN A 372 17.08 -26.18 23.57
C GLN A 372 15.77 -25.52 23.99
N SER A 373 15.22 -26.02 25.10
CA SER A 373 14.37 -25.21 25.95
C SER A 373 15.20 -24.00 26.34
N ASP A 374 14.82 -22.82 25.86
CA ASP A 374 15.37 -21.57 26.37
C ASP A 374 15.31 -21.63 27.91
N PRO A 375 16.41 -21.31 28.62
CA PRO A 375 16.39 -21.29 30.07
C PRO A 375 15.41 -20.20 30.50
N ALA A 376 14.25 -20.62 31.01
CA ALA A 376 13.20 -19.71 31.44
C ALA A 376 13.80 -18.68 32.41
N ALA A 377 13.73 -17.40 32.03
CA ALA A 377 14.30 -16.32 32.83
C ALA A 377 13.71 -16.37 34.24
N PRO A 378 14.54 -16.31 35.30
CA PRO A 378 14.05 -16.48 36.66
C PRO A 378 13.10 -15.34 37.03
N PHE A 379 11.80 -15.66 37.11
CA PHE A 379 10.80 -14.72 37.61
C PHE A 379 11.20 -14.26 39.02
N PRO A 380 11.27 -12.94 39.28
CA PRO A 380 11.52 -12.46 40.63
C PRO A 380 10.33 -12.82 41.54
N PRO A 381 10.56 -13.39 42.72
CA PRO A 381 9.48 -13.78 43.62
C PRO A 381 8.81 -12.54 44.21
N HIS A 382 7.63 -12.18 43.69
CA HIS A 382 6.77 -11.16 44.30
C HIS A 382 6.19 -11.69 45.63
N SER A 383 6.89 -11.41 46.72
CA SER A 383 6.46 -11.72 48.08
C SER A 383 5.21 -10.92 48.47
N ARG A 384 4.08 -11.62 48.62
CA ARG A 384 2.87 -11.08 49.28
C ARG A 384 2.70 -11.70 50.65
N HIS A 385 3.25 -11.04 51.67
CA HIS A 385 2.69 -11.01 53.02
C HIS A 385 3.14 -9.70 53.68
N SER A 386 2.41 -8.96 54.50
CA SER A 386 1.03 -8.96 55.04
C SER A 386 1.20 -8.33 56.43
N ARG A 387 0.39 -7.32 56.80
CA ARG A 387 0.19 -6.65 58.12
C ARG A 387 0.07 -5.13 57.90
N GLN A 388 -0.77 -4.37 58.62
CA GLN A 388 -1.85 -4.70 59.56
C GLN A 388 -2.81 -3.50 59.65
N GLY A 389 -4.10 -3.70 59.97
CA GLY A 389 -5.09 -2.61 60.06
C GLY A 389 -6.51 -3.06 60.41
N SER A 390 -6.79 -3.14 61.71
CA SER A 390 -8.11 -3.23 62.37
C SER A 390 -8.84 -1.86 62.40
N GLU A 391 -10.11 -1.64 62.76
CA GLU A 391 -11.37 -2.39 63.11
C GLU A 391 -12.50 -1.32 63.25
N ALA A 392 -13.84 -1.55 63.33
CA ALA A 392 -14.75 -2.69 63.15
C ALA A 392 -16.23 -2.18 63.04
N GLY A 393 -17.18 -3.03 62.64
CA GLY A 393 -18.63 -2.78 62.67
C GLY A 393 -19.23 -2.14 61.39
N GLY A 394 -20.56 -2.19 61.17
CA GLY A 394 -21.61 -2.87 61.90
C GLY A 394 -23.03 -2.53 61.39
N ASN A 395 -23.97 -3.49 61.50
CA ASN A 395 -25.41 -3.43 61.14
C ASN A 395 -25.79 -3.19 59.67
N GLY A 396 -26.90 -3.83 59.27
CA GLY A 396 -27.73 -3.44 58.14
C GLY A 396 -29.12 -2.99 58.61
N GLY A 397 -29.93 -2.42 57.72
CA GLY A 397 -31.29 -2.00 58.01
C GLY A 397 -32.09 -1.69 56.75
N ASN A 398 -33.34 -2.16 56.68
CA ASN A 398 -34.25 -1.89 55.55
C ASN A 398 -34.83 -0.47 55.61
N GLY A 399 -35.09 0.12 54.44
CA GLY A 399 -35.74 1.43 54.34
C GLY A 399 -35.89 1.94 52.90
N GLY A 400 -36.65 1.23 52.07
CA GLY A 400 -37.03 1.72 50.73
C GLY A 400 -38.38 2.46 50.74
N VAL A 401 -38.63 3.32 49.74
CA VAL A 401 -39.98 3.70 49.27
C VAL A 401 -39.90 4.41 47.90
N ASN A 402 -40.77 3.96 46.98
CA ASN A 402 -41.29 4.59 45.74
C ASN A 402 -40.35 5.15 44.64
N GLY A 403 -40.60 4.72 43.41
CA GLY A 403 -40.09 5.32 42.15
C GLY A 403 -40.30 4.41 40.93
N ALA A 404 -41.51 4.40 40.35
CA ALA A 404 -41.92 3.49 39.27
C ALA A 404 -40.98 3.55 38.04
N ASP A 405 -40.60 2.45 37.39
CA ASP A 405 -41.41 1.47 36.63
C ASP A 405 -42.24 2.08 35.49
N THR A 406 -41.78 1.98 34.23
CA THR A 406 -42.37 1.05 33.23
C THR A 406 -41.74 1.15 31.83
N ASN A 407 -41.38 -0.02 31.27
CA ASN A 407 -41.46 -0.37 29.84
C ASN A 407 -42.91 -0.93 29.61
N PRO A 408 -43.48 -1.16 28.39
CA PRO A 408 -42.81 -1.29 27.09
C PRO A 408 -43.59 -0.84 25.82
N ALA A 409 -42.98 -1.12 24.67
CA ALA A 409 -43.61 -1.59 23.40
C ALA A 409 -44.49 -0.63 22.54
N SER A 410 -44.52 -0.98 21.26
CA SER A 410 -45.04 -0.25 20.10
C SER A 410 -46.56 -0.12 19.99
N GLN A 411 -47.00 0.96 19.31
CA GLN A 411 -47.95 0.86 18.19
C GLN A 411 -48.00 2.13 17.32
N ASN A 412 -48.59 2.02 16.13
CA ASN A 412 -48.64 3.07 15.11
C ASN A 412 -49.59 4.21 15.48
N VAL A 413 -49.22 5.46 15.12
CA VAL A 413 -50.16 6.58 14.94
C VAL A 413 -49.91 7.18 13.56
N THR A 414 -50.99 7.47 12.83
CA THR A 414 -50.94 7.99 11.45
C THR A 414 -50.64 9.48 11.39
N ALA A 415 -49.95 9.92 10.33
CA ALA A 415 -49.39 11.26 10.22
C ALA A 415 -50.40 12.35 9.76
N GLU A 416 -50.55 13.38 10.58
CA GLU A 416 -50.98 14.75 10.24
C GLU A 416 -50.46 15.66 11.37
N THR A 417 -49.62 16.67 11.19
CA THR A 417 -49.11 17.32 9.96
C THR A 417 -47.56 17.34 9.90
N GLY A 418 -46.95 16.32 9.29
CA GLY A 418 -45.49 16.29 9.07
C GLY A 418 -45.05 17.23 7.94
N ARG A 419 -44.96 18.54 8.21
CA ARG A 419 -44.45 19.56 7.26
C ARG A 419 -43.58 20.59 7.98
N CYS A 420 -42.52 21.03 7.30
CA CYS A 420 -41.57 22.03 7.80
C CYS A 420 -42.25 23.39 7.96
N ALA A 421 -42.10 24.03 9.13
CA ALA A 421 -42.66 25.34 9.41
C ALA A 421 -42.14 26.44 8.46
N THR A 422 -40.87 26.35 8.04
CA THR A 422 -40.20 27.36 7.22
C THR A 422 -40.57 27.28 5.73
N CYS A 423 -40.62 26.06 5.16
CA CYS A 423 -40.77 25.86 3.71
C CYS A 423 -42.03 25.06 3.30
N THR A 424 -42.81 24.56 4.26
CA THR A 424 -44.01 23.73 4.08
C THR A 424 -43.82 22.38 3.37
N ALA A 425 -42.58 22.01 3.01
CA ALA A 425 -42.26 20.69 2.47
C ALA A 425 -42.52 19.57 3.50
N PRO A 426 -42.82 18.34 3.08
CA PRO A 426 -42.98 17.21 4.00
C PRO A 426 -41.74 16.98 4.86
N LEU A 427 -41.95 16.72 6.16
CA LEU A 427 -40.89 16.23 7.05
C LEU A 427 -40.79 14.71 6.92
N ASP A 428 -39.57 14.19 7.01
CA ASP A 428 -39.33 12.76 7.15
C ASP A 428 -39.93 12.27 8.48
N PRO A 429 -40.65 11.12 8.53
CA PRO A 429 -41.17 10.56 9.77
C PRO A 429 -40.11 10.33 10.86
N LEU A 430 -38.82 10.15 10.50
CA LEU A 430 -37.72 10.08 11.46
C LEU A 430 -37.42 11.41 12.18
N HIS A 431 -37.64 12.55 11.54
CA HIS A 431 -37.46 13.87 12.18
C HIS A 431 -38.72 14.27 12.97
N ALA A 432 -39.91 13.99 12.42
CA ALA A 432 -41.17 14.24 13.10
C ALA A 432 -41.31 13.47 14.43
N ALA A 433 -40.67 12.31 14.56
CA ALA A 433 -40.61 11.54 15.81
C ALA A 433 -39.80 12.23 16.93
N ASN A 434 -38.89 13.15 16.59
CA ASN A 434 -38.02 13.85 17.53
C ASN A 434 -38.65 15.16 18.07
N GLY A 435 -39.82 15.55 17.55
CA GLY A 435 -40.45 16.86 17.83
C GLY A 435 -39.91 18.02 16.98
N GLU A 436 -39.02 17.76 16.03
CA GLU A 436 -38.47 18.77 15.13
C GLU A 436 -39.53 19.28 14.13
N THR A 437 -39.62 20.60 13.99
CA THR A 437 -40.63 21.25 13.13
C THR A 437 -40.04 21.86 11.86
N THR A 438 -38.73 21.76 11.66
CA THR A 438 -37.99 22.27 10.49
C THR A 438 -37.20 21.13 9.83
N CYS A 439 -37.03 21.19 8.51
CA CYS A 439 -36.22 20.19 7.79
C CYS A 439 -34.73 20.59 7.78
N PRO A 440 -33.78 19.64 7.69
CA PRO A 440 -32.34 19.94 7.74
C PRO A 440 -31.85 20.99 6.73
N SER A 441 -32.47 21.07 5.55
CA SER A 441 -32.18 22.08 4.51
C SER A 441 -32.73 23.48 4.80
N CYS A 442 -33.47 23.66 5.90
CA CYS A 442 -33.98 24.93 6.41
C CYS A 442 -33.62 25.12 7.90
N PHE A 443 -32.68 24.33 8.41
CA PHE A 443 -32.13 24.46 9.75
C PHE A 443 -30.82 25.24 9.66
N ASP A 444 -30.84 26.49 10.11
CA ASP A 444 -29.63 27.32 10.24
C ASP A 444 -29.20 27.27 11.73
N PRO A 445 -28.03 26.72 12.07
CA PRO A 445 -27.57 26.58 13.45
C PRO A 445 -27.10 27.90 14.11
N GLY A 446 -27.28 29.05 13.45
CA GLY A 446 -26.72 30.34 13.87
C GLY A 446 -27.43 31.09 15.00
N ASP A 447 -28.69 30.77 15.34
CA ASP A 447 -29.59 31.71 16.06
C ASP A 447 -29.98 31.32 17.52
N GLU A 448 -29.43 30.25 18.10
CA GLU A 448 -29.63 29.90 19.53
C GLU A 448 -28.46 30.35 20.43
N ALA A 449 -28.23 31.67 20.51
CA ALA A 449 -27.36 32.28 21.52
C ALA A 449 -27.77 33.73 21.86
N SER A 450 -28.72 33.90 22.79
CA SER A 450 -29.09 35.20 23.40
C SER A 450 -29.70 35.02 24.78
#